data_AF-V5GMS9-F1
#
_entry.id   AF-V5GMS9-F1
#
_cell.length_a   1.000
_cell.length_b   1.000
_cell.length_c   1.000
_cell.angle_alpha   90.00
_cell.angle_beta   90.00
_cell.angle_gamma   90.00
#
_symmetry.space_group_name_H-M   'P 1'
#
loop_
_entity.id
_entity.type
_entity.pdbx_description
1 polymer ?
#
loop_
_entity_poly.entity_id
_entity_poly.type
_entity_poly.pdbx_seq_one_letter_code
_entity_poly.pdbx_strand_id
1 'polypeptide(L)'
;MYLGSVVTPGTISSPWTPVTGPPADTNGPGPDTKNLDVGDVSDDEKDMAAADAEGVWSPDIEQSFQEALAIYPPCGRRKIILSDEGKMYGRNELIARYIKLRTGKTRTRKQVSSHIQVLARRKLREIQAKLKVQFWQPGLQPGTSQDVKPFTQSAYPAGKPATAVSAGEVGPLQTAPPPVWEGRAIATHKLRLVEFSAFMESQNREEAYQKHLFVHIGGPALSYTDPLLEAVDVRQIYDKFPEKKGGLKELYDKGPQNAFFLVKFWADLNSNIQDEAGAFYGVTSSYESNENMTITCSTKVCSFGKQVVEKVETEYARYENGRFVYRIHKSPMCEYMINFIHKLKHLPEKYMMNSVLENFTILQVVSNRDTQETLLCTAYVFEVSTSEHGAQHHIYRLVKD
;
A
#
# COMPACT_ATOMS: atom_id res chain seq x y z
N MET A 1 -25.89 -82.77 24.37
CA MET A 1 -26.64 -82.57 25.63
C MET A 1 -26.54 -81.11 26.04
N TYR A 2 -27.51 -80.62 26.81
CA TYR A 2 -27.49 -79.41 27.66
C TYR A 2 -26.15 -79.13 28.39
N LEU A 3 -25.84 -77.95 28.98
CA LEU A 3 -26.40 -76.59 29.18
C LEU A 3 -25.15 -75.69 29.42
N GLY A 4 -25.08 -74.38 29.13
CA GLY A 4 -25.91 -73.25 29.60
C GLY A 4 -25.25 -72.59 30.85
N SER A 5 -25.33 -71.31 31.20
CA SER A 5 -25.92 -70.05 30.70
C SER A 5 -25.71 -69.00 31.84
N VAL A 6 -26.14 -67.72 31.67
CA VAL A 6 -26.63 -66.79 32.75
C VAL A 6 -25.55 -66.12 33.67
N VAL A 7 -25.57 -64.81 34.03
CA VAL A 7 -26.40 -63.61 33.67
C VAL A 7 -25.66 -62.27 33.96
N THR A 8 -26.26 -61.16 33.49
CA THR A 8 -25.93 -59.70 33.58
C THR A 8 -26.34 -59.07 34.96
N PRO A 9 -26.64 -57.75 35.18
CA PRO A 9 -26.50 -56.50 34.40
C PRO A 9 -25.99 -55.23 35.16
N GLY A 10 -25.91 -54.08 34.46
CA GLY A 10 -25.78 -52.73 35.04
C GLY A 10 -25.94 -51.61 33.99
N THR A 11 -26.74 -50.58 34.26
CA THR A 11 -27.37 -49.67 33.25
C THR A 11 -27.02 -48.18 33.48
N ILE A 12 -27.05 -47.32 32.45
CA ILE A 12 -27.66 -45.95 32.48
C ILE A 12 -27.78 -45.28 31.07
N SER A 13 -29.03 -44.94 30.73
CA SER A 13 -29.63 -43.89 29.84
C SER A 13 -29.23 -43.60 28.36
N SER A 14 -30.28 -43.56 27.52
CA SER A 14 -30.41 -43.06 26.11
C SER A 14 -30.93 -41.58 26.08
N PRO A 15 -31.49 -40.94 25.00
CA PRO A 15 -31.95 -41.34 23.62
C PRO A 15 -31.37 -40.48 22.43
N TRP A 16 -31.47 -40.74 21.11
CA TRP A 16 -32.45 -41.33 20.14
C TRP A 16 -33.63 -40.39 19.75
N THR A 17 -34.09 -40.19 18.49
CA THR A 17 -33.65 -40.55 17.09
C THR A 17 -34.46 -39.75 16.02
N PRO A 18 -34.01 -39.56 14.75
CA PRO A 18 -34.82 -39.00 13.65
C PRO A 18 -35.67 -40.06 12.91
N VAL A 19 -36.71 -39.65 12.15
CA VAL A 19 -37.70 -40.54 11.48
C VAL A 19 -37.95 -40.14 10.01
N THR A 20 -38.26 -41.12 9.15
CA THR A 20 -38.52 -41.03 7.70
C THR A 20 -39.94 -41.48 7.30
N GLY A 21 -40.56 -40.90 6.26
CA GLY A 21 -41.79 -41.44 5.64
C GLY A 21 -42.47 -40.53 4.57
N PRO A 22 -42.70 -40.99 3.30
CA PRO A 22 -43.34 -40.25 2.18
C PRO A 22 -44.75 -40.85 1.81
N PRO A 23 -45.40 -40.68 0.60
CA PRO A 23 -45.10 -39.90 -0.62
C PRO A 23 -46.28 -39.15 -1.36
N ALA A 24 -45.94 -38.39 -2.43
CA ALA A 24 -46.69 -38.01 -3.68
C ALA A 24 -48.11 -37.34 -3.61
N ASP A 25 -48.53 -36.36 -4.44
CA ASP A 25 -48.50 -36.32 -5.92
C ASP A 25 -48.97 -34.96 -6.58
N THR A 26 -48.66 -34.73 -7.87
CA THR A 26 -49.28 -33.84 -8.92
C THR A 26 -49.21 -32.26 -8.97
N ASN A 27 -48.79 -31.78 -10.16
CA ASN A 27 -49.20 -30.62 -11.01
C ASN A 27 -49.22 -29.12 -10.55
N GLY A 28 -48.66 -28.22 -11.38
CA GLY A 28 -48.80 -26.73 -11.34
C GLY A 28 -49.83 -26.20 -12.37
N PRO A 29 -49.74 -24.96 -12.95
CA PRO A 29 -48.80 -23.83 -12.73
C PRO A 29 -49.51 -22.44 -12.55
N GLY A 30 -48.75 -21.34 -12.31
CA GLY A 30 -49.27 -19.96 -12.45
C GLY A 30 -48.46 -18.87 -11.72
N PRO A 31 -48.30 -17.63 -12.26
CA PRO A 31 -47.39 -16.62 -11.71
C PRO A 31 -48.10 -15.47 -10.96
N ASP A 32 -47.38 -14.77 -10.08
CA ASP A 32 -47.81 -13.45 -9.59
C ASP A 32 -46.63 -12.54 -9.21
N THR A 33 -46.60 -11.34 -9.79
CA THR A 33 -45.57 -10.31 -9.58
C THR A 33 -46.03 -9.31 -8.50
N LYS A 34 -45.30 -9.15 -7.39
CA LYS A 34 -45.46 -7.98 -6.50
C LYS A 34 -44.13 -7.43 -5.97
N ASN A 35 -44.09 -6.10 -5.96
CA ASN A 35 -43.00 -5.20 -5.57
C ASN A 35 -42.23 -5.61 -4.31
N LEU A 36 -40.92 -5.37 -4.33
CA LEU A 36 -40.09 -5.24 -3.13
C LEU A 36 -40.13 -3.79 -2.65
N ASP A 37 -40.52 -3.62 -1.40
CA ASP A 37 -40.54 -2.35 -0.68
C ASP A 37 -39.12 -1.92 -0.26
N VAL A 38 -38.90 -0.61 -0.11
CA VAL A 38 -37.59 -0.02 0.24
C VAL A 38 -37.60 0.44 1.70
N GLY A 39 -37.40 -0.53 2.59
CA GLY A 39 -36.91 -0.33 3.96
C GLY A 39 -35.64 -1.17 4.16
N ASP A 40 -34.73 -0.86 5.08
CA ASP A 40 -34.79 0.11 6.17
C ASP A 40 -33.37 0.67 6.43
N VAL A 41 -33.26 1.85 7.05
CA VAL A 41 -31.96 2.46 7.38
C VAL A 41 -31.48 1.86 8.71
N SER A 42 -30.37 1.13 8.67
CA SER A 42 -29.84 0.33 9.79
C SER A 42 -29.77 1.07 11.14
N ASP A 43 -30.35 0.45 12.19
CA ASP A 43 -30.37 0.93 13.59
C ASP A 43 -28.97 1.26 14.16
N ASP A 44 -27.89 0.74 13.57
CA ASP A 44 -26.49 1.00 13.97
C ASP A 44 -26.11 2.50 14.02
N GLU A 45 -26.69 3.36 13.16
CA GLU A 45 -26.44 4.81 13.24
C GLU A 45 -27.11 5.46 14.45
N LYS A 46 -28.20 4.86 14.94
CA LYS A 46 -29.06 5.37 16.01
C LYS A 46 -28.51 4.99 17.38
N ASP A 47 -28.01 3.77 17.54
CA ASP A 47 -27.37 3.31 18.78
C ASP A 47 -26.03 4.02 19.06
N MET A 48 -25.26 4.36 18.02
CA MET A 48 -24.06 5.19 18.14
C MET A 48 -24.38 6.63 18.58
N ALA A 49 -25.52 7.19 18.16
CA ALA A 49 -25.97 8.50 18.63
C ALA A 49 -26.54 8.46 20.06
N ALA A 50 -27.15 7.35 20.48
CA ALA A 50 -27.66 7.16 21.82
C ALA A 50 -26.55 7.05 22.88
N ALA A 51 -25.40 6.46 22.54
CA ALA A 51 -24.27 6.30 23.46
C ALA A 51 -23.65 7.62 23.95
N ASP A 52 -23.78 8.72 23.19
CA ASP A 52 -23.30 10.05 23.59
C ASP A 52 -24.35 10.86 24.40
N ALA A 53 -25.60 10.38 24.53
CA ALA A 53 -26.69 11.13 25.16
C ALA A 53 -26.49 11.37 26.68
N GLU A 54 -25.82 10.45 27.39
CA GLU A 54 -25.31 10.67 28.76
C GLU A 54 -23.77 10.83 28.82
N GLY A 55 -23.13 10.95 27.65
CA GLY A 55 -21.69 10.87 27.48
C GLY A 55 -20.91 12.14 27.83
N VAL A 56 -19.58 12.03 27.73
CA VAL A 56 -18.65 13.16 27.91
C VAL A 56 -18.90 14.28 26.89
N TRP A 57 -19.57 14.01 25.77
CA TRP A 57 -19.88 14.98 24.71
C TRP A 57 -21.38 15.09 24.43
N SER A 58 -22.17 15.36 25.47
CA SER A 58 -23.61 15.63 25.33
C SER A 58 -23.88 16.77 24.32
N PRO A 59 -25.06 16.82 23.65
CA PRO A 59 -25.28 17.68 22.49
C PRO A 59 -25.01 19.18 22.70
N ASP A 60 -25.28 19.70 23.89
CA ASP A 60 -24.99 21.09 24.30
C ASP A 60 -23.48 21.41 24.35
N ILE A 61 -22.67 20.42 24.74
CA ILE A 61 -21.21 20.49 24.78
C ILE A 61 -20.65 20.38 23.37
N GLU A 62 -21.19 19.47 22.55
CA GLU A 62 -20.75 19.31 21.17
C GLU A 62 -21.02 20.58 20.36
N GLN A 63 -22.22 21.17 20.48
CA GLN A 63 -22.53 22.47 19.88
C GLN A 63 -21.53 23.56 20.33
N SER A 64 -21.31 23.68 21.64
CA SER A 64 -20.36 24.66 22.20
C SER A 64 -18.91 24.41 21.77
N PHE A 65 -18.53 23.14 21.52
CA PHE A 65 -17.23 22.76 20.99
C PHE A 65 -17.08 23.14 19.51
N GLN A 66 -18.10 22.91 18.68
CA GLN A 66 -18.09 23.33 17.27
C GLN A 66 -18.03 24.85 17.12
N GLU A 67 -18.81 25.60 17.91
CA GLU A 67 -18.68 27.07 18.00
C GLU A 67 -17.24 27.50 18.36
N ALA A 68 -16.64 26.85 19.36
CA ALA A 68 -15.26 27.14 19.77
C ALA A 68 -14.22 26.81 18.69
N LEU A 69 -14.46 25.79 17.85
CA LEU A 69 -13.57 25.47 16.72
C LEU A 69 -13.58 26.57 15.65
N ALA A 70 -14.73 27.21 15.41
CA ALA A 70 -14.86 28.34 14.49
C ALA A 70 -14.20 29.62 15.03
N ILE A 71 -14.34 29.89 16.33
CA ILE A 71 -13.74 31.07 17.00
C ILE A 71 -12.22 30.93 17.14
N TYR A 72 -11.73 29.71 17.39
CA TYR A 72 -10.30 29.41 17.55
C TYR A 72 -9.81 28.48 16.43
N PRO A 73 -9.50 28.98 15.22
CA PRO A 73 -9.02 28.14 14.11
C PRO A 73 -7.65 27.47 14.38
N PRO A 74 -7.17 26.55 13.51
CA PRO A 74 -5.92 25.82 13.71
C PRO A 74 -4.64 26.68 13.57
N CYS A 75 -4.26 27.41 14.62
CA CYS A 75 -3.09 28.31 14.65
C CYS A 75 -1.72 27.61 14.80
N GLY A 76 -1.38 26.65 13.93
CA GLY A 76 -0.05 26.02 13.75
C GLY A 76 0.91 26.03 14.97
N ARG A 77 2.06 26.71 14.84
CA ARG A 77 3.08 26.88 15.90
C ARG A 77 3.11 28.31 16.47
N ARG A 78 1.96 28.99 16.60
CA ARG A 78 1.88 30.31 17.26
C ARG A 78 0.80 30.29 18.36
N LYS A 79 1.21 30.62 19.59
CA LYS A 79 0.29 30.71 20.73
C LYS A 79 -0.52 32.01 20.62
N ILE A 80 -1.83 31.92 20.85
CA ILE A 80 -2.70 33.09 20.98
C ILE A 80 -2.46 33.68 22.37
N ILE A 81 -2.21 34.99 22.44
CA ILE A 81 -2.01 35.71 23.71
C ILE A 81 -3.31 36.47 24.01
N LEU A 82 -3.89 36.22 25.18
CA LEU A 82 -4.98 37.05 25.73
C LEU A 82 -4.34 37.98 26.76
N SER A 83 -4.55 39.29 26.59
CA SER A 83 -3.76 40.35 27.24
C SER A 83 -4.35 40.88 28.55
N ASP A 84 -5.38 40.23 29.09
CA ASP A 84 -6.17 40.67 30.25
C ASP A 84 -5.74 40.07 31.60
N GLU A 85 -5.11 38.88 31.62
CA GLU A 85 -4.68 38.20 32.86
C GLU A 85 -3.19 37.79 32.89
N GLY A 86 -2.39 38.14 31.88
CA GLY A 86 -0.96 37.78 31.79
C GLY A 86 -0.66 36.28 31.65
N LYS A 87 -1.69 35.43 31.55
CA LYS A 87 -1.58 33.97 31.53
C LYS A 87 -1.67 33.42 30.11
N MET A 88 -0.65 32.65 29.69
CA MET A 88 -0.65 32.02 28.36
C MET A 88 -1.65 30.87 28.29
N TYR A 89 -2.57 30.91 27.32
CA TYR A 89 -3.52 29.83 27.03
C TYR A 89 -3.27 29.23 25.64
N GLY A 90 -3.26 27.90 25.53
CA GLY A 90 -3.25 27.19 24.25
C GLY A 90 -4.65 27.07 23.65
N ARG A 91 -4.74 26.84 22.33
CA ARG A 91 -6.02 26.66 21.59
C ARG A 91 -7.00 25.72 22.29
N ASN A 92 -6.53 24.55 22.72
CA ASN A 92 -7.39 23.53 23.35
C ASN A 92 -7.77 23.88 24.81
N GLU A 93 -7.11 24.87 25.42
CA GLU A 93 -7.49 25.45 26.73
C GLU A 93 -8.52 26.56 26.54
N LEU A 94 -8.42 27.36 25.47
CA LEU A 94 -9.43 28.34 25.07
C LEU A 94 -10.76 27.66 24.70
N ILE A 95 -10.71 26.57 23.92
CA ILE A 95 -11.89 25.74 23.61
C ILE A 95 -12.53 25.18 24.90
N ALA A 96 -11.71 24.66 25.82
CA ALA A 96 -12.19 24.18 27.12
C ALA A 96 -12.85 25.29 27.97
N ARG A 97 -12.28 26.51 27.98
CA ARG A 97 -12.85 27.69 28.65
C ARG A 97 -14.17 28.11 28.02
N TYR A 98 -14.27 28.11 26.68
CA TYR A 98 -15.49 28.45 25.96
C TYR A 98 -16.63 27.48 26.24
N ILE A 99 -16.37 26.16 26.19
CA ILE A 99 -17.34 25.13 26.57
C ILE A 99 -17.86 25.36 28.00
N LYS A 100 -16.95 25.61 28.95
CA LYS A 100 -17.34 25.88 30.34
C LYS A 100 -18.17 27.16 30.48
N LEU A 101 -17.85 28.22 29.71
CA LEU A 101 -18.58 29.48 29.71
C LEU A 101 -19.99 29.34 29.12
N ARG A 102 -20.16 28.54 28.06
CA ARG A 102 -21.46 28.31 27.40
C ARG A 102 -22.37 27.30 28.09
N THR A 103 -21.81 26.21 28.62
CA THR A 103 -22.60 25.08 29.16
C THR A 103 -22.56 24.94 30.68
N GLY A 104 -21.68 25.67 31.38
CA GLY A 104 -21.34 25.44 32.78
C GLY A 104 -20.53 24.15 33.04
N LYS A 105 -20.56 23.18 32.12
CA LYS A 105 -19.90 21.87 32.25
C LYS A 105 -18.41 22.01 31.96
N THR A 106 -17.56 21.51 32.87
CA THR A 106 -16.10 21.58 32.70
C THR A 106 -15.61 20.46 31.78
N ARG A 107 -14.80 20.81 30.78
CA ARG A 107 -14.02 19.88 29.97
C ARG A 107 -12.54 20.24 30.05
N THR A 108 -11.68 19.24 30.12
CA THR A 108 -10.24 19.43 30.21
C THR A 108 -9.61 19.60 28.83
N ARG A 109 -8.47 20.29 28.75
CA ARG A 109 -7.61 20.34 27.56
C ARG A 109 -7.33 18.95 26.97
N LYS A 110 -7.16 17.91 27.82
CA LYS A 110 -6.89 16.53 27.39
C LYS A 110 -8.12 15.92 26.70
N GLN A 111 -9.31 16.08 27.27
CA GLN A 111 -10.57 15.65 26.63
C GLN A 111 -10.77 16.35 25.28
N VAL A 112 -10.62 17.69 25.24
CA VAL A 112 -10.70 18.47 23.98
C VAL A 112 -9.71 17.95 22.93
N SER A 113 -8.46 17.66 23.33
CA SER A 113 -7.44 17.14 22.42
C SER A 113 -7.75 15.73 21.92
N SER A 114 -8.28 14.87 22.79
CA SER A 114 -8.71 13.51 22.44
C SER A 114 -9.87 13.54 21.44
N HIS A 115 -10.85 14.43 21.64
CA HIS A 115 -12.01 14.55 20.77
C HIS A 115 -11.63 15.03 19.36
N ILE A 116 -10.77 16.04 19.27
CA ILE A 116 -10.19 16.49 17.99
C ILE A 116 -9.47 15.33 17.26
N GLN A 117 -8.74 14.47 17.98
CA GLN A 117 -8.08 13.30 17.39
C GLN A 117 -9.07 12.21 16.94
N VAL A 118 -10.14 11.97 17.70
CA VAL A 118 -11.20 11.03 17.33
C VAL A 118 -11.93 11.51 16.07
N LEU A 119 -12.30 12.79 16.00
CA LEU A 119 -12.93 13.38 14.82
C LEU A 119 -12.01 13.35 13.59
N ALA A 120 -10.72 13.64 13.75
CA ALA A 120 -9.74 13.52 12.66
C ALA A 120 -9.60 12.07 12.15
N ARG A 121 -9.55 11.08 13.04
CA ARG A 121 -9.52 9.66 12.67
C ARG A 121 -10.83 9.18 12.04
N ARG A 122 -11.97 9.64 12.54
CA ARG A 122 -13.29 9.35 11.95
C ARG A 122 -13.38 9.90 10.53
N LYS A 123 -13.02 11.18 10.33
CA LYS A 123 -12.95 11.81 9.00
C LYS A 123 -11.99 11.08 8.06
N LEU A 124 -10.82 10.64 8.53
CA LEU A 124 -9.88 9.85 7.73
C LEU A 124 -10.49 8.50 7.31
N ARG A 125 -11.14 7.77 8.23
CA ARG A 125 -11.82 6.50 7.91
C ARG A 125 -13.01 6.68 6.97
N GLU A 126 -13.80 7.74 7.13
CA GLU A 126 -14.88 8.09 6.20
C GLU A 126 -14.35 8.47 4.80
N ILE A 127 -13.23 9.20 4.73
CA ILE A 127 -12.53 9.48 3.47
C ILE A 127 -12.04 8.17 2.84
N GLN A 128 -11.37 7.30 3.60
CA GLN A 128 -10.93 5.98 3.12
C GLN A 128 -12.10 5.09 2.66
N ALA A 129 -13.26 5.13 3.34
CA ALA A 129 -14.45 4.39 2.94
C ALA A 129 -15.07 4.95 1.64
N LYS A 130 -15.18 6.27 1.51
CA LYS A 130 -15.67 6.93 0.28
C LYS A 130 -14.73 6.72 -0.90
N LEU A 131 -13.42 6.81 -0.69
CA LEU A 131 -12.40 6.48 -1.68
C LEU A 131 -12.45 4.99 -2.07
N LYS A 132 -12.66 4.08 -1.10
CA LYS A 132 -12.88 2.66 -1.39
C LYS A 132 -14.04 2.45 -2.37
N VAL A 133 -15.19 3.08 -2.14
CA VAL A 133 -16.36 2.99 -3.03
C VAL A 133 -16.14 3.68 -4.39
N GLN A 134 -15.47 4.83 -4.44
CA GLN A 134 -15.26 5.60 -5.68
C GLN A 134 -14.17 5.04 -6.60
N PHE A 135 -13.11 4.44 -6.04
CA PHE A 135 -12.04 3.81 -6.81
C PHE A 135 -12.34 2.35 -7.15
N TRP A 136 -13.12 1.65 -6.32
CA TRP A 136 -13.29 0.19 -6.39
C TRP A 136 -14.78 -0.21 -6.29
N GLN A 137 -15.46 -0.29 -7.43
CA GLN A 137 -16.82 -0.84 -7.51
C GLN A 137 -16.81 -2.37 -7.29
N PRO A 138 -17.93 -2.96 -6.82
CA PRO A 138 -17.87 -4.22 -6.07
C PRO A 138 -17.80 -5.47 -6.96
N GLY A 139 -16.73 -6.25 -6.75
CA GLY A 139 -16.62 -7.64 -7.24
C GLY A 139 -15.82 -8.57 -6.31
N LEU A 140 -14.98 -8.03 -5.42
CA LEU A 140 -14.19 -8.80 -4.46
C LEU A 140 -14.44 -8.32 -3.02
N GLN A 141 -14.96 -9.19 -2.16
CA GLN A 141 -15.13 -8.86 -0.74
C GLN A 141 -13.77 -8.71 -0.02
N PRO A 142 -13.57 -7.66 0.81
CA PRO A 142 -12.45 -7.55 1.72
C PRO A 142 -12.81 -8.08 3.12
N GLY A 143 -12.06 -9.07 3.59
CA GLY A 143 -12.02 -9.41 5.02
C GLY A 143 -11.35 -8.29 5.81
N THR A 144 -11.78 -8.10 7.06
CA THR A 144 -11.29 -7.05 7.96
C THR A 144 -9.89 -7.38 8.49
N SER A 145 -8.92 -6.49 8.23
CA SER A 145 -7.61 -6.51 8.90
C SER A 145 -7.45 -5.23 9.75
N GLN A 146 -6.69 -5.33 10.85
CA GLN A 146 -6.69 -4.35 11.94
C GLN A 146 -5.64 -3.23 11.78
N ASP A 147 -5.94 -2.06 12.37
CA ASP A 147 -5.10 -0.85 12.37
C ASP A 147 -3.68 -1.09 12.92
N VAL A 148 -2.65 -0.61 12.19
CA VAL A 148 -1.26 -0.49 12.69
C VAL A 148 -0.81 0.97 12.72
N LYS A 149 -0.02 1.33 13.75
CA LYS A 149 0.39 2.70 14.08
C LYS A 149 1.68 3.14 13.36
N PRO A 150 1.90 4.45 13.17
CA PRO A 150 3.10 4.95 12.51
C PRO A 150 4.39 4.75 13.32
N PHE A 151 5.50 4.65 12.57
CA PHE A 151 6.88 4.41 12.99
C PHE A 151 7.33 5.11 14.29
N THR A 152 7.99 4.35 15.16
CA THR A 152 8.86 4.86 16.22
C THR A 152 10.32 4.58 15.88
N GLN A 153 11.12 5.63 15.67
CA GLN A 153 12.57 5.52 15.61
C GLN A 153 13.12 5.15 17.00
N SER A 154 13.97 4.13 17.06
CA SER A 154 14.74 3.78 18.26
C SER A 154 16.20 4.13 18.03
N ALA A 155 16.77 4.96 18.91
CA ALA A 155 18.18 5.33 18.87
C ALA A 155 19.06 4.25 19.51
N TYR A 156 20.15 3.85 18.84
CA TYR A 156 21.18 2.99 19.41
C TYR A 156 22.26 3.80 20.13
N PRO A 157 22.80 3.35 21.27
CA PRO A 157 23.93 3.99 21.94
C PRO A 157 25.26 3.60 21.29
N ALA A 158 26.23 4.52 21.32
CA ALA A 158 27.57 4.31 20.75
C ALA A 158 28.45 3.39 21.63
N GLY A 159 29.16 2.46 20.98
CA GLY A 159 30.22 1.62 21.55
C GLY A 159 31.53 1.79 20.76
N LYS A 160 32.68 1.70 21.45
CA LYS A 160 34.01 2.11 20.95
C LYS A 160 34.83 0.96 20.29
N PRO A 161 35.93 1.26 19.57
CA PRO A 161 36.51 0.35 18.56
C PRO A 161 37.57 -0.62 19.12
N ALA A 162 37.88 -1.67 18.35
CA ALA A 162 38.96 -2.61 18.63
C ALA A 162 39.80 -2.92 17.36
N THR A 163 41.04 -2.42 17.38
CA THR A 163 42.31 -3.04 16.93
C THR A 163 42.35 -4.09 15.80
N ALA A 164 43.22 -3.83 14.81
CA ALA A 164 43.91 -4.84 13.99
C ALA A 164 44.86 -5.70 14.87
N VAL A 165 45.51 -6.80 14.44
CA VAL A 165 45.98 -7.29 13.13
C VAL A 165 46.00 -8.84 13.13
N SER A 166 46.07 -9.48 11.96
CA SER A 166 46.99 -10.60 11.71
C SER A 166 47.17 -10.81 10.21
N ALA A 167 48.42 -10.86 9.75
CA ALA A 167 48.77 -11.09 8.35
C ALA A 167 49.04 -12.58 8.10
N GLY A 168 48.68 -13.05 6.90
CA GLY A 168 49.04 -14.37 6.39
C GLY A 168 49.33 -14.27 4.88
N GLU A 169 50.61 -14.31 4.54
CA GLU A 169 51.14 -14.54 3.18
C GLU A 169 50.72 -15.94 2.65
N VAL A 170 50.64 -16.25 1.35
CA VAL A 170 50.80 -15.51 0.08
C VAL A 170 49.90 -16.17 -1.00
N GLY A 171 49.48 -15.44 -2.04
CA GLY A 171 48.90 -16.04 -3.25
C GLY A 171 48.18 -15.04 -4.17
N PRO A 172 48.73 -14.69 -5.35
CA PRO A 172 48.14 -13.68 -6.23
C PRO A 172 47.08 -14.29 -7.16
N LEU A 173 45.87 -14.48 -6.66
CA LEU A 173 44.67 -14.41 -7.49
C LEU A 173 44.00 -13.06 -7.19
N GLN A 174 44.30 -12.05 -8.01
CA GLN A 174 43.45 -10.87 -8.11
C GLN A 174 42.09 -11.33 -8.66
N THR A 175 41.20 -11.74 -7.76
CA THR A 175 39.77 -11.78 -8.05
C THR A 175 39.40 -10.37 -8.52
N ALA A 176 38.98 -10.25 -9.78
CA ALA A 176 38.55 -8.97 -10.33
C ALA A 176 37.52 -8.34 -9.37
N PRO A 177 37.59 -7.01 -9.11
CA PRO A 177 36.67 -6.37 -8.20
C PRO A 177 35.23 -6.66 -8.64
N PRO A 178 34.31 -6.92 -7.68
CA PRO A 178 32.92 -7.21 -8.02
C PRO A 178 32.34 -6.05 -8.85
N PRO A 179 31.47 -6.33 -9.84
CA PRO A 179 30.96 -5.31 -10.74
C PRO A 179 30.35 -4.13 -9.97
N VAL A 180 30.58 -2.90 -10.44
CA VAL A 180 30.23 -1.67 -9.72
C VAL A 180 28.77 -1.63 -9.23
N TRP A 181 27.85 -2.20 -10.02
CA TRP A 181 26.42 -2.24 -9.71
C TRP A 181 26.04 -3.24 -8.60
N GLU A 182 26.92 -4.17 -8.24
CA GLU A 182 26.64 -5.18 -7.22
C GLU A 182 26.46 -4.52 -5.85
N GLY A 183 25.29 -4.77 -5.24
CA GLY A 183 24.89 -4.13 -3.99
C GLY A 183 24.55 -2.64 -4.08
N ARG A 184 24.54 -2.03 -5.28
CA ARG A 184 24.26 -0.59 -5.50
C ARG A 184 23.09 -0.31 -6.46
N ALA A 185 22.62 -1.32 -7.17
CA ALA A 185 21.48 -1.20 -8.09
C ALA A 185 20.58 -2.44 -8.05
N ILE A 186 19.44 -2.35 -8.74
CA ILE A 186 18.50 -3.45 -8.96
C ILE A 186 19.15 -4.43 -9.97
N ALA A 187 19.97 -5.33 -9.43
CA ALA A 187 20.81 -6.23 -10.22
C ALA A 187 21.11 -7.53 -9.48
N THR A 188 21.10 -8.63 -10.23
CA THR A 188 21.72 -9.92 -9.85
C THR A 188 22.98 -10.15 -10.69
N HIS A 189 23.62 -11.31 -10.51
CA HIS A 189 24.70 -11.78 -11.36
C HIS A 189 24.24 -12.08 -12.82
N LYS A 190 22.94 -12.31 -13.03
CA LYS A 190 22.34 -12.62 -14.34
C LYS A 190 21.72 -11.41 -15.03
N LEU A 191 20.93 -10.62 -14.31
CA LEU A 191 20.11 -9.56 -14.90
C LEU A 191 20.17 -8.26 -14.08
N ARG A 192 20.33 -7.13 -14.77
CA ARG A 192 20.31 -5.78 -14.22
C ARG A 192 19.19 -4.95 -14.84
N LEU A 193 18.41 -4.24 -14.03
CA LEU A 193 17.55 -3.16 -14.49
C LEU A 193 18.42 -1.92 -14.76
N VAL A 194 18.32 -1.37 -15.98
CA VAL A 194 19.08 -0.20 -16.43
C VAL A 194 18.21 1.06 -16.44
N GLU A 195 16.97 0.92 -16.90
CA GLU A 195 15.99 2.00 -16.94
C GLU A 195 14.60 1.46 -16.59
N PHE A 196 13.83 2.20 -15.82
CA PHE A 196 12.39 2.05 -15.68
C PHE A 196 11.75 3.44 -15.69
N SER A 197 10.85 3.74 -16.62
CA SER A 197 10.11 4.99 -16.66
C SER A 197 8.63 4.75 -16.91
N ALA A 198 7.78 5.38 -16.12
CA ALA A 198 6.34 5.46 -16.38
C ALA A 198 5.99 6.92 -16.67
N PHE A 199 5.34 7.16 -17.80
CA PHE A 199 5.20 8.50 -18.37
C PHE A 199 3.88 8.69 -19.09
N MET A 200 3.52 9.95 -19.31
CA MET A 200 2.56 10.34 -20.33
C MET A 200 3.26 11.22 -21.37
N GLU A 201 2.84 11.12 -22.62
CA GLU A 201 3.27 12.01 -23.70
C GLU A 201 2.03 12.57 -24.42
N SER A 202 2.08 13.84 -24.84
CA SER A 202 1.11 14.40 -25.77
C SER A 202 1.82 14.82 -27.04
N GLN A 203 1.22 14.48 -28.19
CA GLN A 203 1.66 14.90 -29.51
C GLN A 203 0.68 15.97 -30.01
N ASN A 204 0.89 17.22 -29.57
CA ASN A 204 0.12 18.33 -30.12
C ASN A 204 0.55 18.57 -31.57
N ARG A 205 -0.40 19.03 -32.40
CA ARG A 205 -0.33 18.87 -33.86
C ARG A 205 0.63 19.84 -34.55
N GLU A 206 1.06 20.90 -33.86
CA GLU A 206 1.82 22.00 -34.47
C GLU A 206 3.16 22.33 -33.78
N GLU A 207 3.34 22.14 -32.45
CA GLU A 207 4.65 22.38 -31.81
C GLU A 207 4.86 21.59 -30.49
N ALA A 208 6.11 21.12 -30.30
CA ALA A 208 6.67 20.39 -29.13
C ALA A 208 6.09 19.02 -28.73
N TYR A 209 6.92 17.97 -28.80
CA TYR A 209 6.69 16.68 -28.11
C TYR A 209 6.87 16.87 -26.60
N GLN A 210 5.79 16.81 -25.83
CA GLN A 210 5.84 16.97 -24.38
C GLN A 210 5.71 15.61 -23.69
N LYS A 211 6.75 15.20 -22.94
CA LYS A 211 6.78 13.97 -22.14
C LYS A 211 6.89 14.31 -20.65
N HIS A 212 5.95 13.84 -19.85
CA HIS A 212 5.95 13.95 -18.39
C HIS A 212 6.29 12.61 -17.75
N LEU A 213 7.26 12.57 -16.84
CA LEU A 213 7.68 11.35 -16.13
C LEU A 213 6.98 11.28 -14.77
N PHE A 214 6.04 10.35 -14.60
CA PHE A 214 5.43 10.10 -13.28
C PHE A 214 6.45 9.48 -12.33
N VAL A 215 7.22 8.51 -12.81
CA VAL A 215 8.36 7.91 -12.10
C VAL A 215 9.49 7.58 -13.07
N HIS A 216 10.72 7.65 -12.57
CA HIS A 216 11.92 7.29 -13.32
C HIS A 216 12.98 6.65 -12.39
N ILE A 217 13.52 5.52 -12.84
CA ILE A 217 14.77 4.91 -12.41
C ILE A 217 15.67 4.89 -13.64
N GLY A 218 16.89 5.40 -13.47
CA GLY A 218 17.83 5.69 -14.55
C GLY A 218 18.72 6.85 -14.09
N GLY A 219 19.92 6.98 -14.66
CA GLY A 219 20.88 7.98 -14.21
C GLY A 219 22.27 7.81 -14.81
N PRO A 220 23.24 8.60 -14.34
CA PRO A 220 24.64 8.46 -14.73
C PRO A 220 25.19 7.08 -14.34
N ALA A 221 26.31 6.70 -14.96
CA ALA A 221 26.97 5.44 -14.64
C ALA A 221 27.37 5.36 -13.17
N LEU A 222 27.00 4.25 -12.51
CA LEU A 222 27.34 3.97 -11.12
C LEU A 222 28.84 3.96 -10.91
N SER A 223 29.25 4.41 -9.72
CA SER A 223 30.62 4.46 -9.22
C SER A 223 30.76 3.61 -7.95
N TYR A 224 31.97 3.16 -7.65
CA TYR A 224 32.26 2.49 -6.36
C TYR A 224 32.02 3.39 -5.15
N THR A 225 31.97 4.72 -5.35
CA THR A 225 31.64 5.73 -4.35
C THR A 225 30.16 5.80 -4.00
N ASP A 226 29.27 5.25 -4.83
CA ASP A 226 27.84 5.23 -4.52
C ASP A 226 27.58 4.31 -3.30
N PRO A 227 26.64 4.69 -2.42
CA PRO A 227 26.34 3.91 -1.22
C PRO A 227 25.75 2.54 -1.59
N LEU A 228 25.98 1.56 -0.71
CA LEU A 228 25.29 0.27 -0.81
C LEU A 228 23.80 0.44 -0.51
N LEU A 229 22.96 -0.37 -1.14
CA LEU A 229 21.52 -0.39 -0.91
C LEU A 229 21.22 -0.79 0.54
N GLU A 230 20.37 0.00 1.18
CA GLU A 230 19.83 -0.30 2.51
C GLU A 230 18.97 -1.57 2.47
N ALA A 231 18.91 -2.29 3.59
CA ALA A 231 18.13 -3.52 3.71
C ALA A 231 16.77 -3.25 4.38
N VAL A 232 15.71 -3.87 3.86
CA VAL A 232 14.37 -3.88 4.46
C VAL A 232 13.92 -5.32 4.64
N ASP A 233 13.42 -5.65 5.83
CA ASP A 233 12.83 -6.96 6.11
C ASP A 233 11.54 -7.14 5.30
N VAL A 234 11.54 -8.14 4.43
CA VAL A 234 10.43 -8.48 3.53
C VAL A 234 9.12 -8.78 4.27
N ARG A 235 9.18 -9.20 5.55
CA ARG A 235 8.00 -9.43 6.39
C ARG A 235 7.19 -8.15 6.63
N GLN A 236 7.82 -6.97 6.57
CA GLN A 236 7.19 -5.67 6.80
C GLN A 236 6.27 -5.22 5.64
N ILE A 237 6.30 -5.90 4.50
CA ILE A 237 5.54 -5.52 3.29
C ILE A 237 4.64 -6.65 2.77
N TYR A 238 4.60 -7.83 3.39
CA TYR A 238 3.79 -8.96 2.89
C TYR A 238 2.29 -8.62 2.79
N ASP A 239 1.75 -7.82 3.71
CA ASP A 239 0.36 -7.33 3.70
C ASP A 239 0.01 -6.51 2.45
N LYS A 240 1.02 -5.91 1.79
CA LYS A 240 0.85 -5.02 0.64
C LYS A 240 0.95 -5.72 -0.70
N PHE A 241 1.25 -7.01 -0.71
CA PHE A 241 1.44 -7.80 -1.94
C PHE A 241 0.65 -9.10 -1.92
N PRO A 242 0.43 -9.77 -3.07
CA PRO A 242 -0.31 -11.02 -3.11
C PRO A 242 0.32 -12.09 -2.21
N GLU A 243 -0.49 -12.66 -1.32
CA GLU A 243 -0.10 -13.77 -0.43
C GLU A 243 -0.35 -15.16 -1.07
N LYS A 244 -1.18 -15.22 -2.11
CA LYS A 244 -1.55 -16.44 -2.84
C LYS A 244 -0.41 -16.93 -3.74
N LYS A 245 -0.65 -18.05 -4.43
CA LYS A 245 0.31 -18.64 -5.38
C LYS A 245 0.81 -17.60 -6.41
N GLY A 246 2.12 -17.53 -6.61
CA GLY A 246 2.80 -16.51 -7.42
C GLY A 246 2.94 -15.14 -6.72
N GLY A 247 2.76 -15.12 -5.40
CA GLY A 247 2.85 -13.95 -4.53
C GLY A 247 4.24 -13.70 -3.95
N LEU A 248 4.45 -12.52 -3.34
CA LEU A 248 5.78 -12.07 -2.90
C LEU A 248 6.44 -13.05 -1.92
N LYS A 249 5.66 -13.59 -0.96
CA LYS A 249 6.18 -14.55 0.03
C LYS A 249 6.68 -15.85 -0.61
N GLU A 250 5.87 -16.47 -1.48
CA GLU A 250 6.25 -17.72 -2.15
C GLU A 250 7.47 -17.51 -3.06
N LEU A 251 7.49 -16.40 -3.81
CA LEU A 251 8.62 -16.04 -4.67
C LEU A 251 9.91 -15.86 -3.85
N TYR A 252 9.84 -15.14 -2.73
CA TYR A 252 11.01 -14.91 -1.87
C TYR A 252 11.51 -16.20 -1.18
N ASP A 253 10.58 -17.04 -0.71
CA ASP A 253 10.92 -18.33 -0.10
C ASP A 253 11.48 -19.32 -1.15
N LYS A 254 11.05 -19.24 -2.43
CA LYS A 254 11.64 -19.99 -3.56
C LYS A 254 13.04 -19.46 -3.95
N GLY A 255 13.23 -18.15 -3.89
CA GLY A 255 14.49 -17.48 -4.22
C GLY A 255 14.80 -17.37 -5.73
N PRO A 256 16.01 -16.90 -6.09
CA PRO A 256 17.11 -16.54 -5.18
C PRO A 256 16.89 -15.20 -4.47
N GLN A 257 17.20 -15.11 -3.18
CA GLN A 257 16.83 -13.96 -2.34
C GLN A 257 17.52 -12.65 -2.74
N ASN A 258 18.71 -12.72 -3.36
CA ASN A 258 19.42 -11.54 -3.87
C ASN A 258 18.76 -10.92 -5.12
N ALA A 259 17.71 -11.53 -5.68
CA ALA A 259 16.91 -10.96 -6.76
C ALA A 259 15.80 -10.02 -6.27
N PHE A 260 15.60 -9.86 -4.96
CA PHE A 260 14.43 -9.17 -4.39
C PHE A 260 14.77 -7.75 -3.92
N PHE A 261 14.03 -6.79 -4.45
CA PHE A 261 14.21 -5.36 -4.20
C PHE A 261 12.88 -4.69 -3.86
N LEU A 262 12.95 -3.63 -3.06
CA LEU A 262 11.85 -2.70 -2.81
C LEU A 262 12.26 -1.32 -3.31
N VAL A 263 11.39 -0.68 -4.07
CA VAL A 263 11.55 0.70 -4.52
C VAL A 263 10.41 1.53 -3.95
N LYS A 264 10.76 2.55 -3.19
CA LYS A 264 9.82 3.60 -2.78
C LYS A 264 9.90 4.73 -3.80
N PHE A 265 8.80 5.00 -4.48
CA PHE A 265 8.65 6.14 -5.39
C PHE A 265 7.95 7.32 -4.71
N TRP A 266 8.43 8.52 -5.03
CA TRP A 266 7.68 9.76 -4.92
C TRP A 266 7.29 10.20 -6.34
N ALA A 267 6.08 9.83 -6.75
CA ALA A 267 5.59 10.04 -8.10
C ALA A 267 5.25 11.52 -8.34
N ASP A 268 5.67 12.05 -9.48
CA ASP A 268 5.34 13.41 -9.88
C ASP A 268 4.00 13.44 -10.63
N LEU A 269 2.99 14.03 -10.00
CA LEU A 269 1.66 14.24 -10.57
C LEU A 269 1.44 15.67 -11.08
N ASN A 270 2.46 16.54 -11.01
CA ASN A 270 2.36 17.95 -11.41
C ASN A 270 2.52 18.11 -12.94
N SER A 271 1.76 17.35 -13.72
CA SER A 271 1.82 17.41 -15.19
C SER A 271 1.14 18.68 -15.72
N ASN A 272 1.90 19.59 -16.31
CA ASN A 272 1.35 20.74 -17.05
C ASN A 272 0.69 20.34 -18.39
N ILE A 273 0.85 19.08 -18.81
CA ILE A 273 0.06 18.50 -19.92
C ILE A 273 -1.40 18.45 -19.46
N GLN A 274 -2.26 19.23 -20.11
CA GLN A 274 -3.70 19.14 -19.91
C GLN A 274 -4.16 17.71 -20.25
N ASP A 275 -5.16 17.18 -19.54
CA ASP A 275 -5.71 15.84 -19.80
C ASP A 275 -6.59 15.85 -21.07
N GLU A 276 -5.98 16.21 -22.20
CA GLU A 276 -6.58 16.23 -23.53
C GLU A 276 -6.87 14.80 -24.02
N ALA A 277 -7.94 14.67 -24.80
CA ALA A 277 -8.36 13.42 -25.43
C ALA A 277 -7.36 13.01 -26.53
N GLY A 278 -6.24 12.41 -26.13
CA GLY A 278 -5.16 11.97 -27.02
C GLY A 278 -3.82 11.66 -26.36
N ALA A 279 -3.61 12.01 -25.08
CA ALA A 279 -2.36 11.71 -24.39
C ALA A 279 -2.08 10.20 -24.27
N PHE A 280 -0.88 9.76 -24.64
CA PHE A 280 -0.45 8.37 -24.54
C PHE A 280 0.21 8.11 -23.17
N TYR A 281 -0.25 7.08 -22.47
CA TYR A 281 0.29 6.66 -21.18
C TYR A 281 1.08 5.36 -21.34
N GLY A 282 2.37 5.39 -21.01
CA GLY A 282 3.30 4.30 -21.30
C GLY A 282 4.29 3.99 -20.19
N VAL A 283 4.80 2.77 -20.22
CA VAL A 283 5.94 2.29 -19.43
C VAL A 283 7.05 1.87 -20.38
N THR A 284 8.28 2.28 -20.09
CA THR A 284 9.49 1.77 -20.74
C THR A 284 10.37 1.14 -19.67
N SER A 285 10.90 -0.06 -19.93
CA SER A 285 11.92 -0.67 -19.09
C SER A 285 13.00 -1.36 -19.91
N SER A 286 14.25 -1.14 -19.50
CA SER A 286 15.45 -1.65 -20.16
C SER A 286 16.26 -2.50 -19.18
N TYR A 287 16.68 -3.69 -19.61
CA TYR A 287 17.46 -4.64 -18.81
C TYR A 287 18.71 -5.08 -19.55
N GLU A 288 19.74 -5.48 -18.80
CA GLU A 288 21.00 -6.02 -19.32
C GLU A 288 21.38 -7.34 -18.66
N SER A 289 21.94 -8.26 -19.46
CA SER A 289 22.41 -9.59 -19.05
C SER A 289 23.76 -9.92 -19.68
N ASN A 290 24.50 -10.84 -19.04
CA ASN A 290 25.69 -11.48 -19.61
C ASN A 290 25.34 -12.73 -20.44
N GLU A 291 24.16 -13.30 -20.22
CA GLU A 291 23.66 -14.54 -20.81
C GLU A 291 22.54 -14.25 -21.82
N ASN A 292 22.54 -14.97 -22.94
CA ASN A 292 21.44 -14.96 -23.89
C ASN A 292 20.31 -15.84 -23.36
N MET A 293 19.19 -15.24 -22.97
CA MET A 293 18.00 -15.92 -22.48
C MET A 293 16.74 -15.24 -23.03
N THR A 294 15.61 -15.93 -23.02
CA THR A 294 14.31 -15.28 -23.21
C THR A 294 13.75 -14.92 -21.84
N ILE A 295 13.33 -13.67 -21.64
CA ILE A 295 12.77 -13.23 -20.36
C ILE A 295 11.26 -13.02 -20.45
N THR A 296 10.56 -13.27 -19.36
CA THR A 296 9.15 -12.93 -19.17
C THR A 296 9.04 -11.94 -18.01
N CYS A 297 8.48 -10.77 -18.29
CA CYS A 297 8.20 -9.72 -17.31
C CYS A 297 6.71 -9.74 -16.96
N SER A 298 6.39 -10.20 -15.74
CA SER A 298 5.06 -10.07 -15.14
C SER A 298 5.01 -8.79 -14.31
N THR A 299 4.05 -7.90 -14.59
CA THR A 299 3.79 -6.68 -13.82
C THR A 299 2.39 -6.76 -13.24
N LYS A 300 2.29 -6.98 -11.92
CA LYS A 300 1.05 -7.15 -11.16
C LYS A 300 0.72 -5.87 -10.41
N VAL A 301 -0.40 -5.24 -10.76
CA VAL A 301 -0.94 -4.09 -10.01
C VAL A 301 -1.82 -4.61 -8.89
N CYS A 302 -1.60 -4.11 -7.68
CA CYS A 302 -2.17 -4.65 -6.45
C CYS A 302 -2.87 -3.56 -5.63
N SER A 303 -3.94 -3.96 -4.95
CA SER A 303 -4.78 -3.12 -4.10
C SER A 303 -5.13 -3.86 -2.81
N PHE A 304 -4.79 -3.28 -1.66
CA PHE A 304 -4.96 -3.93 -0.34
C PHE A 304 -4.39 -5.36 -0.33
N GLY A 305 -3.17 -5.55 -0.84
CA GLY A 305 -2.51 -6.85 -0.95
C GLY A 305 -3.07 -7.81 -2.01
N LYS A 306 -4.11 -7.44 -2.76
CA LYS A 306 -4.74 -8.30 -3.78
C LYS A 306 -4.36 -7.87 -5.19
N GLN A 307 -3.97 -8.81 -6.04
CA GLN A 307 -3.78 -8.58 -7.47
C GLN A 307 -5.10 -8.15 -8.13
N VAL A 308 -5.08 -7.03 -8.84
CA VAL A 308 -6.23 -6.46 -9.57
C VAL A 308 -6.08 -6.72 -11.06
N VAL A 309 -4.90 -6.47 -11.61
CA VAL A 309 -4.56 -6.72 -13.02
C VAL A 309 -3.10 -7.16 -13.12
N GLU A 310 -2.80 -8.00 -14.09
CA GLU A 310 -1.45 -8.45 -14.41
C GLU A 310 -1.22 -8.29 -15.90
N LYS A 311 -0.06 -7.71 -16.26
CA LYS A 311 0.43 -7.65 -17.63
C LYS A 311 1.67 -8.54 -17.73
N VAL A 312 1.69 -9.43 -18.71
CA VAL A 312 2.81 -10.34 -18.96
C VAL A 312 3.38 -10.05 -20.34
N GLU A 313 4.67 -9.72 -20.39
CA GLU A 313 5.40 -9.37 -21.62
C GLU A 313 6.59 -10.31 -21.76
N THR A 314 6.89 -10.76 -22.99
CA THR A 314 8.00 -11.68 -23.27
C THR A 314 8.99 -11.00 -24.20
N GLU A 315 10.22 -10.84 -23.74
CA GLU A 315 11.28 -10.13 -24.46
C GLU A 315 12.43 -11.06 -24.82
N TYR A 316 13.01 -10.79 -25.99
CA TYR A 316 14.14 -11.52 -26.54
C TYR A 316 15.40 -10.67 -26.49
N ALA A 317 16.53 -11.32 -26.22
CA ALA A 317 17.82 -10.66 -26.11
C ALA A 317 18.26 -10.00 -27.43
N ARG A 318 18.78 -8.77 -27.34
CA ARG A 318 19.52 -8.11 -28.43
C ARG A 318 20.96 -7.91 -28.00
N TYR A 319 21.92 -8.36 -28.80
CA TYR A 319 23.33 -8.24 -28.46
C TYR A 319 23.84 -6.85 -28.84
N GLU A 320 24.17 -6.03 -27.84
CA GLU A 320 24.65 -4.65 -28.00
C GLU A 320 25.84 -4.42 -27.06
N ASN A 321 26.94 -3.84 -27.55
CA ASN A 321 28.12 -3.45 -26.75
C ASN A 321 28.69 -4.55 -25.82
N GLY A 322 28.62 -5.82 -26.23
CA GLY A 322 29.13 -6.95 -25.44
C GLY A 322 28.16 -7.47 -24.37
N ARG A 323 26.91 -7.01 -24.32
CA ARG A 323 25.87 -7.49 -23.42
C ARG A 323 24.58 -7.83 -24.16
N PHE A 324 23.72 -8.61 -23.50
CA PHE A 324 22.37 -8.90 -23.97
C PHE A 324 21.39 -7.89 -23.36
N VAL A 325 20.79 -7.07 -24.20
CA VAL A 325 19.86 -6.00 -23.82
C VAL A 325 18.42 -6.41 -24.14
N TYR A 326 17.51 -6.08 -23.23
CA TYR A 326 16.06 -6.29 -23.36
C TYR A 326 15.37 -4.95 -23.20
N ARG A 327 14.42 -4.60 -24.09
CA ARG A 327 13.73 -3.29 -24.07
C ARG A 327 12.23 -3.45 -24.26
N ILE A 328 11.49 -3.40 -23.17
CA ILE A 328 10.04 -3.17 -23.20
C ILE A 328 9.86 -1.67 -23.46
N HIS A 329 9.58 -1.28 -24.70
CA HIS A 329 9.58 0.12 -25.12
C HIS A 329 8.16 0.65 -25.38
N LYS A 330 7.80 1.77 -24.74
CA LYS A 330 6.48 2.41 -24.87
C LYS A 330 5.32 1.41 -24.73
N SER A 331 5.43 0.53 -23.74
CA SER A 331 4.38 -0.44 -23.42
C SER A 331 3.16 0.30 -22.85
N PRO A 332 1.98 0.21 -23.48
CA PRO A 332 0.82 1.01 -23.07
C PRO A 332 0.34 0.59 -21.68
N MET A 333 0.03 1.58 -20.83
CA MET A 333 -0.67 1.35 -19.58
C MET A 333 -2.07 0.79 -19.84
N CYS A 334 -2.55 -0.09 -18.97
CA CYS A 334 -3.94 -0.55 -19.05
C CYS A 334 -4.91 0.56 -18.62
N GLU A 335 -6.15 0.50 -19.12
CA GLU A 335 -7.19 1.49 -18.82
C GLU A 335 -7.39 1.71 -17.31
N TYR A 336 -7.32 0.62 -16.52
CA TYR A 336 -7.34 0.67 -15.06
C TYR A 336 -6.27 1.63 -14.47
N MET A 337 -5.03 1.58 -14.97
CA MET A 337 -3.93 2.43 -14.50
C MET A 337 -4.11 3.90 -14.92
N ILE A 338 -4.61 4.14 -16.13
CA ILE A 338 -4.88 5.49 -16.65
C ILE A 338 -5.99 6.15 -15.81
N ASN A 339 -7.11 5.44 -15.64
CA ASN A 339 -8.23 5.87 -14.80
C ASN A 339 -7.82 6.08 -13.33
N PHE A 340 -6.89 5.26 -12.80
CA PHE A 340 -6.33 5.44 -11.46
C PHE A 340 -5.55 6.75 -11.35
N ILE A 341 -4.63 7.03 -12.30
CA ILE A 341 -3.85 8.28 -12.34
C ILE A 341 -4.78 9.49 -12.46
N HIS A 342 -5.79 9.45 -13.34
CA HIS A 342 -6.78 10.52 -13.48
C HIS A 342 -7.52 10.79 -12.17
N LYS A 343 -8.12 9.76 -11.55
CA LYS A 343 -8.83 9.92 -10.27
C LYS A 343 -7.92 10.42 -9.15
N LEU A 344 -6.65 10.00 -9.14
CA LEU A 344 -5.65 10.43 -8.16
C LEU A 344 -5.30 11.93 -8.33
N LYS A 345 -5.07 12.39 -9.57
CA LYS A 345 -4.82 13.81 -9.91
C LYS A 345 -5.96 14.74 -9.48
N HIS A 346 -7.21 14.25 -9.51
CA HIS A 346 -8.41 15.03 -9.14
C HIS A 346 -8.66 15.15 -7.63
N LEU A 347 -7.87 14.50 -6.76
CA LEU A 347 -8.01 14.67 -5.32
C LEU A 347 -7.51 16.06 -4.89
N PRO A 348 -8.24 16.79 -4.02
CA PRO A 348 -7.96 18.19 -3.72
C PRO A 348 -6.69 18.41 -2.89
N GLU A 349 -6.20 17.37 -2.17
CA GLU A 349 -5.09 17.50 -1.24
C GLU A 349 -4.12 16.30 -1.32
N LYS A 350 -2.81 16.57 -1.31
CA LYS A 350 -1.75 15.53 -1.42
C LYS A 350 -1.85 14.43 -0.34
N TYR A 351 -2.38 14.73 0.85
CA TYR A 351 -2.57 13.71 1.88
C TYR A 351 -3.64 12.69 1.50
N MET A 352 -4.69 13.09 0.77
CA MET A 352 -5.72 12.17 0.27
C MET A 352 -5.12 11.24 -0.78
N MET A 353 -4.29 11.79 -1.68
CA MET A 353 -3.54 11.00 -2.67
C MET A 353 -2.65 9.95 -1.99
N ASN A 354 -1.87 10.35 -0.98
CA ASN A 354 -1.03 9.42 -0.21
C ASN A 354 -1.86 8.36 0.54
N SER A 355 -3.05 8.69 1.06
CA SER A 355 -3.93 7.69 1.67
C SER A 355 -4.53 6.70 0.67
N VAL A 356 -4.61 7.03 -0.63
CA VAL A 356 -4.94 6.06 -1.69
C VAL A 356 -3.71 5.21 -2.01
N LEU A 357 -2.55 5.85 -2.17
CA LEU A 357 -1.30 5.18 -2.55
C LEU A 357 -0.76 4.21 -1.48
N GLU A 358 -1.06 4.43 -0.19
CA GLU A 358 -0.68 3.54 0.92
C GLU A 358 -1.06 2.07 0.71
N ASN A 359 -2.14 1.81 -0.03
CA ASN A 359 -2.65 0.48 -0.34
C ASN A 359 -2.55 0.11 -1.82
N PHE A 360 -1.88 0.94 -2.63
CA PHE A 360 -1.61 0.72 -4.04
C PHE A 360 -0.14 0.32 -4.21
N THR A 361 0.10 -0.85 -4.78
CA THR A 361 1.45 -1.36 -5.01
C THR A 361 1.56 -2.04 -6.37
N ILE A 362 2.78 -2.16 -6.88
CA ILE A 362 3.06 -2.92 -8.10
C ILE A 362 4.16 -3.94 -7.78
N LEU A 363 3.94 -5.21 -8.15
CA LEU A 363 4.95 -6.26 -8.06
C LEU A 363 5.39 -6.64 -9.47
N GLN A 364 6.64 -6.38 -9.80
CA GLN A 364 7.24 -6.76 -11.06
C GLN A 364 8.16 -7.96 -10.85
N VAL A 365 7.95 -9.03 -11.63
CA VAL A 365 8.71 -10.27 -11.58
C VAL A 365 9.24 -10.54 -12.98
N VAL A 366 10.57 -10.51 -13.13
CA VAL A 366 11.25 -10.90 -14.36
C VAL A 366 11.81 -12.30 -14.16
N SER A 367 11.37 -13.24 -14.99
CA SER A 367 11.81 -14.64 -14.96
C SER A 367 12.43 -15.07 -16.29
N ASN A 368 13.30 -16.07 -16.24
CA ASN A 368 13.73 -16.78 -17.43
C ASN A 368 12.56 -17.64 -17.92
N ARG A 369 12.18 -17.49 -19.20
CA ARG A 369 11.01 -18.16 -19.80
C ARG A 369 11.14 -19.68 -19.80
N ASP A 370 12.34 -20.20 -20.01
CA ASP A 370 12.59 -21.62 -20.22
C ASP A 370 12.80 -22.35 -18.88
N THR A 371 13.53 -21.74 -17.95
CA THR A 371 13.84 -22.34 -16.64
C THR A 371 12.84 -21.99 -15.53
N GLN A 372 12.00 -20.97 -15.72
CA GLN A 372 11.10 -20.43 -14.69
C GLN A 372 11.84 -19.95 -13.41
N GLU A 373 13.12 -19.62 -13.55
CA GLU A 373 13.97 -18.99 -12.54
C GLU A 373 13.61 -17.50 -12.40
N THR A 374 13.56 -16.98 -11.16
CA THR A 374 13.37 -15.54 -10.92
C THR A 374 14.70 -14.81 -11.09
N LEU A 375 14.77 -13.88 -12.04
CA LEU A 375 15.97 -13.09 -12.36
C LEU A 375 16.01 -11.78 -11.58
N LEU A 376 14.85 -11.13 -11.46
CA LEU A 376 14.59 -9.94 -10.65
C LEU A 376 13.15 -9.97 -10.12
N CYS A 377 12.94 -9.50 -8.90
CA CYS A 377 11.63 -9.24 -8.32
C CYS A 377 11.64 -7.88 -7.61
N THR A 378 10.90 -6.93 -8.15
CA THR A 378 10.86 -5.55 -7.65
C THR A 378 9.47 -5.23 -7.12
N ALA A 379 9.38 -4.99 -5.82
CA ALA A 379 8.22 -4.44 -5.15
C ALA A 379 8.24 -2.91 -5.26
N TYR A 380 7.16 -2.30 -5.73
CA TYR A 380 7.02 -0.84 -5.84
C TYR A 380 5.94 -0.34 -4.87
N VAL A 381 6.30 0.65 -4.05
CA VAL A 381 5.40 1.40 -3.16
C VAL A 381 5.48 2.89 -3.47
N PHE A 382 4.40 3.64 -3.24
CA PHE A 382 4.24 4.98 -3.81
C PHE A 382 3.80 6.03 -2.77
N GLU A 383 4.33 7.22 -2.91
CA GLU A 383 3.85 8.49 -2.35
C GLU A 383 3.81 9.53 -3.49
N VAL A 384 3.11 10.65 -3.30
CA VAL A 384 3.16 11.79 -4.22
C VAL A 384 4.36 12.68 -3.89
N SER A 385 5.09 13.13 -4.91
CA SER A 385 6.21 14.05 -4.75
C SER A 385 5.76 15.38 -4.14
N THR A 386 6.45 15.80 -3.09
CA THR A 386 6.36 17.15 -2.52
C THR A 386 7.37 18.10 -3.15
N SER A 387 8.29 17.60 -3.98
CA SER A 387 9.33 18.38 -4.63
C SER A 387 8.81 19.08 -5.89
N GLU A 388 9.28 20.30 -6.14
CA GLU A 388 9.17 20.98 -7.43
C GLU A 388 10.11 20.37 -8.48
N HIS A 389 11.11 19.59 -8.05
CA HIS A 389 12.15 18.98 -8.90
C HIS A 389 11.74 17.62 -9.48
N GLY A 390 10.43 17.35 -9.58
CA GLY A 390 9.88 16.14 -10.20
C GLY A 390 9.89 14.88 -9.33
N ALA A 391 9.97 13.74 -9.99
CA ALA A 391 9.85 12.42 -9.38
C ALA A 391 11.16 11.98 -8.70
N GLN A 392 11.03 11.28 -7.58
CA GLN A 392 12.17 10.74 -6.81
C GLN A 392 11.94 9.27 -6.47
N HIS A 393 13.01 8.54 -6.14
CA HIS A 393 12.92 7.16 -5.70
C HIS A 393 14.03 6.81 -4.71
N HIS A 394 13.80 5.78 -3.89
CA HIS A 394 14.81 5.14 -3.05
C HIS A 394 14.72 3.63 -3.20
N ILE A 395 15.87 2.95 -3.23
CA ILE A 395 15.98 1.52 -3.54
C ILE A 395 16.51 0.80 -2.30
N TYR A 396 15.87 -0.31 -1.95
CA TYR A 396 16.22 -1.18 -0.84
C TYR A 396 16.39 -2.62 -1.35
N ARG A 397 17.31 -3.38 -0.74
CA ARG A 397 17.35 -4.84 -0.90
C ARG A 397 16.40 -5.48 0.11
N LEU A 398 15.61 -6.46 -0.33
CA LEU A 398 14.74 -7.22 0.56
C LEU A 398 15.54 -8.34 1.23
N VAL A 399 15.49 -8.38 2.56
CA VAL A 399 16.14 -9.39 3.41
C VAL A 399 15.10 -10.06 4.31
N LYS A 400 15.48 -11.10 5.05
CA LYS A 400 14.61 -11.85 5.97
C LYS A 400 15.43 -12.28 7.18
N ASP A 401 15.70 -11.30 8.04
CA ASP A 401 16.61 -11.40 9.19
C ASP A 401 15.91 -11.90 10.46
#